data_AF-A0A816CY46-F1
#
_entry.id   AF-A0A816CY46-F1
#
_cell.length_a   1.000
_cell.length_b   1.000
_cell.length_c   1.000
_cell.angle_alpha   90.00
_cell.angle_beta   90.00
_cell.angle_gamma   90.00
#
_symmetry.space_group_name_H-M   'P 1'
#
loop_
_entity.id
_entity.type
_entity.pdbx_description
1 polymer ?
#
loop_
_entity_poly.entity_id
_entity_poly.type
_entity_poly.pdbx_seq_one_letter_code
_entity_poly.pdbx_strand_id
1 'polypeptide(L)'
;MLNDIKHELTKRIPSTEEDVQTGCGDVLQTFEITERNKKIPVAGCRVTDGFFEKKQLFKLIRNGQVIHRDTLSSLKHVRDDVQSIKKGVECGLSFTNHDIKFQKGDQIVCYTVRQVTQEAKWDFGF
;
A
#
# COMPACT_ATOMS: atom_id res chain seq x y z
N MET A 1 20.57 -36.22 -17.32
CA MET A 1 21.53 -35.21 -17.80
C MET A 1 20.90 -33.87 -18.21
N LEU A 2 19.64 -33.80 -18.68
CA LEU A 2 19.01 -32.51 -19.02
C LEU A 2 18.43 -31.75 -17.80
N ASN A 3 18.28 -32.40 -16.65
CA ASN A 3 17.66 -31.81 -15.46
C ASN A 3 18.65 -30.99 -14.61
N ASP A 4 19.93 -31.37 -14.61
CA ASP A 4 20.99 -30.71 -13.85
C ASP A 4 21.29 -29.28 -14.34
N ILE A 5 21.18 -29.05 -15.64
CA ILE A 5 21.39 -27.72 -16.26
C ILE A 5 20.27 -26.73 -15.89
N LYS A 6 19.04 -27.23 -15.74
CA LYS A 6 17.88 -26.41 -15.37
C LYS A 6 17.95 -25.97 -13.91
N HIS A 7 18.52 -26.80 -13.04
CA HIS A 7 18.61 -26.51 -11.61
C HIS A 7 19.62 -25.38 -11.31
N GLU A 8 20.76 -25.38 -12.00
CA GLU A 8 21.79 -24.34 -11.80
C GLU A 8 21.39 -22.97 -12.36
N LEU A 9 20.62 -22.93 -13.46
CA LEU A 9 20.11 -21.66 -13.99
C LEU A 9 19.02 -21.04 -13.10
N THR A 10 18.19 -21.87 -12.46
CA THR A 10 17.14 -21.40 -11.54
C THR A 10 17.73 -20.80 -10.26
N LYS A 11 18.90 -21.30 -9.82
CA LYS A 11 19.58 -20.87 -8.60
C LYS A 11 20.15 -19.45 -8.65
N ARG A 12 20.24 -18.87 -9.85
CA ARG A 12 20.80 -17.52 -10.09
C ARG A 12 19.74 -16.50 -10.52
N ILE A 13 18.46 -16.83 -10.40
CA ILE A 13 17.40 -15.85 -10.64
C ILE A 13 17.37 -14.92 -9.41
N PRO A 14 17.64 -13.62 -9.55
CA PRO A 14 17.47 -12.69 -8.43
C PRO A 14 16.00 -12.71 -8.02
N SER A 15 15.73 -12.91 -6.73
CA SER A 15 14.39 -12.77 -6.17
C SER A 15 13.86 -11.39 -6.57
N THR A 16 12.81 -11.38 -7.36
CA THR A 16 12.19 -10.13 -7.80
C THR A 16 11.24 -9.69 -6.70
N GLU A 17 11.43 -8.46 -6.25
CA GLU A 17 10.51 -7.78 -5.35
C GLU A 17 9.33 -7.29 -6.18
N GLU A 18 8.17 -7.91 -5.99
CA GLU A 18 6.93 -7.49 -6.66
C GLU A 18 6.06 -6.71 -5.67
N ASP A 19 5.54 -5.57 -6.11
CA ASP A 19 4.59 -4.76 -5.34
C ASP A 19 3.16 -5.30 -5.50
N VAL A 20 2.78 -6.16 -4.56
CA VAL A 20 1.44 -6.74 -4.51
C VAL A 20 0.48 -5.75 -3.88
N GLN A 21 -0.43 -5.20 -4.68
CA GLN A 21 -1.51 -4.34 -4.18
C GLN A 21 -2.47 -5.16 -3.31
N THR A 22 -2.69 -4.70 -2.08
CA THR A 22 -3.56 -5.36 -1.08
C THR A 22 -4.89 -4.64 -0.90
N GLY A 23 -4.94 -3.33 -1.18
CA GLY A 23 -6.18 -2.57 -1.14
C GLY A 23 -6.08 -1.22 -1.84
N CYS A 24 -7.24 -0.66 -2.12
CA CYS A 24 -7.38 0.70 -2.65
C CYS A 24 -8.53 1.44 -1.97
N GLY A 25 -8.42 2.76 -1.93
CA GLY A 25 -9.41 3.63 -1.33
C GLY A 25 -9.27 5.04 -1.82
N ASP A 26 -10.36 5.80 -1.69
CA ASP A 26 -10.47 7.14 -2.23
C ASP A 26 -10.64 8.14 -1.10
N VAL A 27 -9.91 9.25 -1.18
CA VAL A 27 -9.93 10.32 -0.19
C VAL A 27 -11.18 11.17 -0.39
N LEU A 28 -12.09 11.09 0.58
CA LEU A 28 -13.35 11.82 0.57
C LEU A 28 -13.23 13.18 1.27
N GLN A 29 -12.42 13.23 2.32
CA GLN A 29 -12.25 14.42 3.13
C GLN A 29 -10.82 14.48 3.70
N THR A 30 -10.35 15.69 3.95
CA THR A 30 -9.01 15.94 4.52
C THR A 30 -9.15 16.81 5.75
N PHE A 31 -8.45 16.45 6.82
CA PHE A 31 -8.46 17.15 8.08
C PHE A 31 -7.03 17.52 8.46
N GLU A 32 -6.86 18.59 9.21
CA GLU A 32 -5.60 18.92 9.89
C GLU A 32 -5.91 18.94 11.37
N ILE A 33 -5.27 18.04 12.13
CA ILE A 33 -5.38 18.03 13.60
C ILE A 33 -4.11 18.60 14.20
N THR A 34 -4.25 19.36 15.29
CA THR A 34 -3.10 19.86 16.05
C THR A 34 -2.92 18.95 17.25
N GLU A 35 -1.92 18.08 17.22
CA GLU A 35 -1.59 17.21 18.35
C GLU A 35 -0.20 17.58 18.89
N ARG A 36 -0.11 17.86 20.20
CA ARG A 36 1.14 18.25 20.88
C ARG A 36 1.90 19.38 20.17
N ASN A 37 1.18 20.44 19.79
CA ASN A 37 1.72 21.61 19.07
C ASN A 37 2.25 21.31 17.65
N LYS A 38 2.00 20.12 17.09
CA LYS A 38 2.33 19.77 15.71
C LYS A 38 1.05 19.64 14.88
N LYS A 39 1.10 20.19 13.66
CA LYS A 39 0.06 19.99 12.66
C LYS A 39 0.23 18.62 12.03
N ILE A 40 -0.82 17.82 12.07
CA ILE A 40 -0.84 16.47 11.50
C ILE A 40 -1.96 16.43 10.46
N PRO A 41 -1.62 16.28 9.17
CA PRO A 41 -2.63 16.08 8.15
C PRO A 41 -3.21 14.66 8.26
N VAL A 42 -4.53 14.55 8.23
CA VAL A 42 -5.29 13.30 8.31
C VAL A 42 -6.18 13.19 7.08
N ALA A 43 -5.99 12.14 6.28
CA ALA A 43 -6.85 11.84 5.15
C ALA A 43 -8.01 10.94 5.60
N GLY A 44 -9.24 11.45 5.49
CA GLY A 44 -10.46 10.66 5.59
C GLY A 44 -10.72 9.96 4.27
N CYS A 45 -10.42 8.67 4.22
CA CYS A 45 -10.57 7.86 3.02
C CYS A 45 -11.56 6.72 3.24
N ARG A 46 -12.14 6.24 2.14
CA ARG A 46 -13.02 5.08 2.14
C ARG A 46 -12.39 3.98 1.32
N VAL A 47 -12.25 2.79 1.92
CA VAL A 47 -11.68 1.63 1.23
C VAL A 47 -12.68 1.14 0.19
N THR A 48 -12.30 1.22 -1.08
CA THR A 48 -13.11 0.79 -2.22
C THR A 48 -12.86 -0.67 -2.56
N ASP A 49 -11.63 -1.16 -2.38
CA ASP A 49 -11.33 -2.59 -2.57
C ASP A 49 -10.20 -3.10 -1.66
N GLY A 50 -10.24 -4.40 -1.38
CA GLY A 50 -9.25 -5.07 -0.54
C GLY A 50 -9.30 -4.64 0.93
N PHE A 51 -8.12 -4.43 1.51
CA PHE A 51 -7.96 -3.98 2.90
C PHE A 51 -6.73 -3.09 3.05
N PHE A 52 -6.77 -2.20 4.04
CA PHE A 52 -5.63 -1.39 4.44
C PHE A 52 -5.04 -1.93 5.72
N GLU A 53 -3.72 -2.04 5.79
CA GLU A 53 -3.02 -2.50 6.99
C GLU A 53 -1.93 -1.49 7.36
N LYS A 54 -1.91 -1.05 8.63
CA LYS A 54 -0.98 -0.01 9.11
C LYS A 54 0.50 -0.35 8.87
N LYS A 55 0.86 -1.64 8.91
CA LYS A 55 2.23 -2.12 8.72
C LYS A 55 2.70 -2.12 7.26
N GLN A 56 1.78 -1.95 6.30
CA GLN A 56 2.08 -1.98 4.88
C GLN A 56 2.47 -0.60 4.34
N LEU A 57 2.89 -0.58 3.07
CA LEU A 57 3.26 0.64 2.37
C LEU A 57 2.04 1.22 1.67
N PHE A 58 1.97 2.55 1.66
CA PHE A 58 0.89 3.29 1.04
C PHE A 58 1.44 4.23 -0.02
N LYS A 59 0.80 4.21 -1.19
CA LYS A 59 1.07 5.16 -2.26
C LYS A 59 -0.11 6.10 -2.43
N LEU A 60 0.17 7.40 -2.43
CA LEU A 60 -0.78 8.45 -2.77
C LEU A 60 -0.73 8.69 -4.28
N ILE A 61 -1.87 8.54 -4.94
CA ILE A 61 -2.02 8.70 -6.38
C ILE A 61 -2.98 9.87 -6.63
N ARG A 62 -2.53 10.85 -7.40
CA ARG A 62 -3.33 12.02 -7.80
C ARG A 62 -3.31 12.11 -9.32
N ASN A 63 -4.48 12.10 -9.95
CA ASN A 63 -4.61 12.10 -11.42
C ASN A 63 -3.74 11.00 -12.10
N GLY A 64 -3.68 9.81 -11.51
CA GLY A 64 -2.91 8.67 -12.03
C GLY A 64 -1.39 8.73 -11.78
N GLN A 65 -0.88 9.78 -11.14
CA GLN A 65 0.55 9.90 -10.81
C GLN A 65 0.79 9.64 -9.33
N VAL A 66 1.86 8.90 -9.02
CA VAL A 66 2.25 8.62 -7.63
C VAL A 66 2.98 9.84 -7.06
N ILE A 67 2.35 10.49 -6.08
CA ILE A 67 2.87 11.71 -5.44
C ILE A 67 3.75 11.36 -4.24
N HIS A 68 3.32 10.40 -3.43
CA HIS A 68 4.04 9.98 -2.23
C HIS A 68 3.99 8.46 -2.05
N ARG A 69 5.02 7.92 -1.40
CA ARG A 69 5.15 6.50 -1.03
C ARG A 69 5.73 6.45 0.38
N ASP A 70 4.88 6.15 1.34
CA ASP A 70 5.25 6.20 2.75
C ASP A 70 4.42 5.20 3.57
N THR A 71 4.84 4.99 4.81
CA THR A 71 4.06 4.25 5.80
C THR A 71 3.14 5.18 6.58
N LEU A 72 2.13 4.59 7.21
CA LEU A 72 1.23 5.32 8.09
C LEU A 72 1.82 5.45 9.50
N SER A 73 1.71 6.66 10.06
CA SER A 73 1.97 6.92 11.47
C SER A 73 0.83 6.35 12.32
N SER A 74 -0.42 6.61 11.93
CA SER A 74 -1.62 6.10 12.60
C SER A 74 -2.74 5.77 11.62
N LEU A 75 -3.51 4.74 11.97
CA LEU A 75 -4.67 4.27 11.24
C LEU A 75 -5.83 4.24 12.24
N LYS A 76 -6.80 5.13 12.06
CA LYS A 76 -7.93 5.24 12.97
C LYS A 76 -9.25 5.00 12.25
N HIS A 77 -10.13 4.23 12.87
CA HIS A 77 -11.52 4.14 12.47
C HIS A 77 -12.36 4.97 13.45
N VAL A 78 -12.85 6.13 12.99
CA VAL A 78 -13.67 7.07 13.79
C VAL A 78 -12.92 7.63 15.01
N ARG A 79 -12.79 6.86 16.08
CA ARG A 79 -12.08 7.22 17.31
C ARG A 79 -11.14 6.12 17.81
N ASP A 80 -11.16 4.94 17.19
CA ASP A 80 -10.40 3.78 17.63
C ASP A 80 -9.16 3.57 16.75
N ASP A 81 -8.03 3.23 17.37
CA ASP A 81 -6.78 2.91 16.67
C ASP A 81 -6.79 1.45 16.24
N VAL A 82 -6.79 1.22 14.93
CA VAL A 82 -6.95 -0.11 14.35
C VAL A 82 -5.74 -0.52 13.53
N GLN A 83 -5.47 -1.82 13.50
CA GLN A 83 -4.35 -2.38 12.73
C GLN A 83 -4.70 -2.54 11.25
N SER A 84 -5.96 -2.88 10.95
CA SER A 84 -6.44 -3.09 9.59
C SER A 84 -7.88 -2.63 9.40
N ILE A 85 -8.18 -2.17 8.17
CA ILE A 85 -9.49 -1.71 7.73
C ILE A 85 -9.89 -2.54 6.51
N LYS A 86 -11.10 -3.09 6.51
CA LYS A 86 -11.65 -3.83 5.37
C LYS A 86 -12.39 -2.91 4.40
N LYS A 87 -12.63 -3.41 3.19
CA LYS A 87 -13.50 -2.79 2.18
C LYS A 87 -14.82 -2.27 2.77
N GLY A 88 -15.24 -1.09 2.31
CA GLY A 88 -16.50 -0.47 2.66
C GLY A 88 -16.48 0.37 3.94
N VAL A 89 -15.39 0.31 4.70
CA VAL A 89 -15.22 1.04 5.96
C VAL A 89 -14.43 2.33 5.71
N GLU A 90 -14.84 3.40 6.40
CA GLU A 90 -14.15 4.69 6.38
C GLU A 90 -13.02 4.71 7.39
N CYS A 91 -11.88 5.30 7.04
CA CYS A 91 -10.74 5.38 7.94
C CYS A 91 -10.00 6.71 7.80
N GLY A 92 -9.48 7.17 8.94
CA GLY A 92 -8.56 8.29 9.03
C GLY A 92 -7.12 7.76 8.96
N LEU A 93 -6.41 8.17 7.93
CA LEU A 93 -5.01 7.85 7.70
C LEU A 93 -4.16 9.06 8.07
N SER A 94 -3.13 8.88 8.89
CA SER A 94 -2.06 9.86 9.04
C SER A 94 -0.73 9.24 8.61
N PHE A 95 -0.01 9.96 7.75
CA PHE A 95 1.28 9.51 7.26
C PHE A 95 2.39 9.86 8.24
N THR A 96 3.48 9.10 8.22
CA THR A 96 4.69 9.40 9.00
C THR A 96 5.29 10.74 8.59
N ASN A 97 5.19 11.08 7.30
CA ASN A 97 5.57 12.38 6.80
C ASN A 97 4.40 13.37 6.85
N HIS A 98 4.53 14.42 7.66
CA HIS A 98 3.49 15.42 7.88
C HIS A 98 3.52 16.57 6.87
N ASP A 99 4.53 16.62 6.00
CA ASP A 99 4.63 17.62 4.93
C ASP A 99 3.65 17.33 3.77
N ILE A 100 3.06 16.13 3.75
CA ILE A 100 2.14 15.68 2.71
C ILE A 100 0.81 16.43 2.82
N LYS A 101 0.39 17.03 1.70
CA LYS A 101 -0.94 17.65 1.55
C LYS A 101 -1.89 16.75 0.78
N PHE A 102 -2.85 16.18 1.50
CA PHE A 102 -3.98 15.45 0.93
C PHE A 102 -4.96 16.41 0.26
N GLN A 103 -5.61 15.95 -0.78
CA GLN A 103 -6.70 16.63 -1.46
C GLN A 103 -7.87 15.66 -1.64
N LYS A 104 -9.08 16.19 -1.69
CA LYS A 104 -10.26 15.41 -2.02
C LYS A 104 -10.15 14.86 -3.43
N GLY A 105 -10.45 13.58 -3.62
CA GLY A 105 -10.31 12.87 -4.89
C GLY A 105 -8.94 12.26 -5.13
N ASP A 106 -8.01 12.35 -4.16
CA ASP A 106 -6.82 11.53 -4.19
C ASP A 106 -7.16 10.05 -3.98
N GLN A 107 -6.38 9.18 -4.59
CA GLN A 107 -6.48 7.75 -4.40
C GLN A 107 -5.32 7.24 -3.54
N ILE A 108 -5.63 6.41 -2.56
CA ILE A 108 -4.66 5.74 -1.71
C ILE A 108 -4.64 4.26 -2.09
N VAL A 109 -3.45 3.73 -2.33
CA VAL A 109 -3.28 2.30 -2.60
C VAL A 109 -2.33 1.72 -1.58
N CYS A 110 -2.78 0.64 -0.93
CA CYS A 110 -1.99 -0.16 0.00
C CYS A 110 -1.33 -1.28 -0.79
N TYR A 111 -0.02 -1.47 -0.57
CA TYR A 111 0.74 -2.53 -1.22
C TYR A 111 1.78 -3.12 -0.27
N THR A 112 2.13 -4.37 -0.53
CA THR A 112 3.22 -5.06 0.15
C THR A 112 4.28 -5.45 -0.86
N VAL A 113 5.53 -5.39 -0.44
CA VAL A 113 6.63 -5.94 -1.23
C VAL A 113 6.72 -7.41 -0.90
N ARG A 114 6.45 -8.28 -1.88
CA ARG A 114 6.63 -9.72 -1.72
C ARG A 114 7.83 -10.15 -2.55
N GLN A 115 8.75 -10.88 -1.93
CA GLN A 115 9.79 -11.59 -2.67
C GLN A 115 9.15 -12.77 -3.36
N VAL A 116 8.98 -12.68 -4.68
CA VAL A 116 8.57 -13.81 -5.49
C VAL A 116 9.81 -14.49 -6.03
N THR A 117 9.98 -15.76 -5.64
CA THR A 117 10.86 -16.67 -6.38
C THR A 117 10.09 -17.01 -7.65
N GLN A 118 10.58 -16.53 -8.79
CA GLN A 118 9.98 -16.86 -10.08
C GLN A 118 10.15 -18.38 -10.33
N GLU A 119 9.12 -19.15 -10.01
CA GLU A 119 8.94 -20.45 -10.65
C GLU A 119 8.45 -20.14 -12.06
N ALA A 120 9.33 -20.35 -13.05
CA ALA A 120 8.97 -20.18 -14.43
C ALA A 120 7.81 -21.13 -14.77
N LYS A 121 6.57 -20.62 -14.75
CA LYS A 121 5.42 -21.24 -15.39
C LYS A 121 5.68 -21.18 -16.89
N TRP A 122 6.47 -22.12 -17.36
CA TRP A 122 6.54 -22.49 -18.77
C TRP A 122 5.23 -23.21 -19.10
N ASP A 123 4.22 -22.46 -19.50
CA ASP A 123 3.07 -23.00 -20.21
C ASP A 123 3.53 -23.36 -21.63
N PHE A 124 4.20 -24.51 -21.76
CA PHE A 124 4.36 -25.14 -23.07
C PHE A 124 3.10 -25.95 -23.34
N GLY A 125 2.05 -25.26 -23.79
CA GLY A 125 0.98 -25.89 -24.53
C GLY A 125 1.48 -26.23 -25.94
N PHE A 126 2.08 -27.41 -26.12
CA PHE A 126 2.15 -28.15 -27.38
C PHE A 126 2.32 -29.66 -27.10
#